data_AF-A0A8T2L233-F1
#
_entry.id   AF-A0A8T2L233-F1
#
_cell.length_a   1.000
_cell.length_b   1.000
_cell.length_c   1.000
_cell.angle_alpha   90.00
_cell.angle_beta   90.00
_cell.angle_gamma   90.00
#
_symmetry.space_group_name_H-M   'P 1'
#
loop_
_entity.id
_entity.type
_entity.pdbx_description
1 polymer ?
#
loop_
_entity_poly.entity_id
_entity_poly.type
_entity_poly.pdbx_seq_one_letter_code
_entity_poly.pdbx_strand_id
1 'polypeptide(L)'
;MVSRKQKKAWRYVEEGGLLKLKSYLRKHKDIDVNFTHGKRQRSPLHLACSQGDDGILRLLLKHGADPLQRERDGNTPLHLAAKRALKYGKRDYDDLVIPLRKHCPAALDTPNKAGVTPLDLLQGIRFGQNGGEGGYSPQPADPEREWREKLFGECQDEFFETFGQYDDDFLRDDEDEEDFGDWAERIRREYGAKQHARAQREASNSHSKKRKQKEEPEEEERRRRELNARLEKEHQEYLQRAKRKEEETRHGKKKRYEERCAETFCSSVSSGAETSGLLGYDDIPWPAPRGSLDEMLAVVLHGVDRSDVPSFRKLLRKQQALWHPDKFAQRCGGRLQERDRQKILDTVTALSQELNRLAQSLR
;
A
#
# COMPACT_ATOMS: atom_id res chain seq x y z
N MET A 1 9.92 -25.58 6.02
CA MET A 1 8.68 -24.75 6.08
C MET A 1 9.04 -23.36 5.60
N VAL A 2 8.24 -22.75 4.72
CA VAL A 2 8.53 -21.41 4.17
C VAL A 2 8.22 -20.35 5.23
N SER A 3 9.17 -19.43 5.47
CA SER A 3 9.05 -18.33 6.44
C SER A 3 7.90 -17.37 6.07
N ARG A 4 7.36 -16.63 7.04
CA ARG A 4 6.33 -15.60 6.79
C ARG A 4 6.81 -14.56 5.78
N LYS A 5 8.06 -14.11 5.91
CA LYS A 5 8.71 -13.19 4.97
C LYS A 5 8.77 -13.76 3.54
N GLN A 6 9.15 -15.03 3.41
CA GLN A 6 9.19 -15.73 2.12
C GLN A 6 7.80 -15.90 1.51
N LYS A 7 6.75 -16.14 2.31
CA LYS A 7 5.37 -16.18 1.82
C LYS A 7 4.89 -14.81 1.32
N LYS A 8 5.30 -13.71 1.96
CA LYS A 8 4.98 -12.34 1.52
C LYS A 8 5.71 -12.01 0.21
N ALA A 9 7.00 -12.34 0.12
CA ALA A 9 7.75 -12.26 -1.14
C ALA A 9 7.12 -13.09 -2.26
N TRP A 10 6.63 -14.31 -1.95
CA TRP A 10 5.89 -15.14 -2.90
C TRP A 10 4.63 -14.46 -3.42
N ARG A 11 3.85 -13.82 -2.54
CA ARG A 11 2.62 -13.10 -2.92
C ARG A 11 2.93 -11.94 -3.88
N TYR A 12 3.99 -11.18 -3.63
CA TYR A 12 4.38 -10.10 -4.55
C TYR A 12 4.82 -10.59 -5.93
N VAL A 13 5.45 -11.78 -5.99
CA VAL A 13 5.75 -12.45 -7.26
C VAL A 13 4.46 -12.89 -7.94
N GLU A 14 3.52 -13.50 -7.20
CA GLU A 14 2.23 -13.94 -7.72
C GLU A 14 1.37 -12.79 -8.26
N GLU A 15 1.43 -11.63 -7.63
CA GLU A 15 0.72 -10.42 -8.05
C GLU A 15 1.39 -9.68 -9.22
N GLY A 16 2.63 -10.02 -9.60
CA GLY A 16 3.37 -9.28 -10.63
C GLY A 16 3.90 -7.91 -10.17
N GLY A 17 3.94 -7.67 -8.86
CA GLY A 17 4.29 -6.37 -8.27
C GLY A 17 5.79 -6.12 -8.20
N LEU A 18 6.44 -5.81 -9.33
CA LEU A 18 7.90 -5.59 -9.41
C LEU A 18 8.43 -4.57 -8.40
N LEU A 19 7.77 -3.40 -8.29
CA LEU A 19 8.19 -2.34 -7.38
C LEU A 19 8.11 -2.76 -5.92
N LYS A 20 6.99 -3.40 -5.54
CA LYS A 20 6.76 -3.90 -4.18
C LYS A 20 7.80 -4.96 -3.81
N LEU A 21 8.09 -5.89 -4.73
CA LEU A 21 9.12 -6.91 -4.53
C LEU A 21 10.52 -6.31 -4.41
N LYS A 22 10.87 -5.31 -5.25
CA LYS A 22 12.19 -4.62 -5.21
C LYS A 22 12.39 -3.88 -3.87
N SER A 23 11.37 -3.16 -3.39
CA SER A 23 11.44 -2.49 -2.08
C SER A 23 11.54 -3.51 -0.94
N TYR A 24 10.73 -4.57 -0.98
CA TYR A 24 10.71 -5.60 0.07
C TYR A 24 12.04 -6.36 0.19
N LEU A 25 12.66 -6.76 -0.93
CA LEU A 25 13.98 -7.42 -0.94
C LEU A 25 15.12 -6.46 -0.53
N ARG A 26 14.95 -5.15 -0.74
CA ARG A 26 15.91 -4.13 -0.25
C ARG A 26 15.84 -3.98 1.27
N LYS A 27 14.62 -3.95 1.84
CA LYS A 27 14.37 -3.85 3.29
C LYS A 27 14.80 -5.12 4.03
N HIS A 28 14.65 -6.28 3.40
CA HIS A 28 14.97 -7.58 3.99
C HIS A 28 16.03 -8.35 3.19
N LYS A 29 17.29 -7.93 3.34
CA LYS A 29 18.46 -8.60 2.72
C LYS A 29 18.70 -10.02 3.25
N ASP A 30 18.06 -10.39 4.36
CA ASP A 30 18.14 -11.71 5.00
C ASP A 30 17.23 -12.76 4.33
N ILE A 31 16.39 -12.38 3.37
CA ILE A 31 15.49 -13.30 2.69
C ILE A 31 16.25 -14.13 1.65
N ASP A 32 16.35 -15.43 1.91
CA ASP A 32 16.73 -16.39 0.88
C ASP A 32 15.59 -16.51 -0.16
N VAL A 33 15.92 -16.21 -1.42
CA VAL A 33 15.02 -16.27 -2.59
C VAL A 33 14.87 -17.69 -3.15
N ASN A 34 15.68 -18.65 -2.68
CA ASN A 34 15.70 -20.04 -3.16
C ASN A 34 14.77 -20.98 -2.39
N PHE A 35 13.60 -20.49 -1.99
CA PHE A 35 12.60 -21.33 -1.33
C PHE A 35 11.60 -21.93 -2.34
N THR A 36 11.03 -23.08 -2.00
CA THR A 36 9.96 -23.71 -2.79
C THR A 36 8.62 -23.57 -2.10
N HIS A 37 7.57 -23.19 -2.85
CA HIS A 37 6.22 -23.04 -2.34
C HIS A 37 5.18 -23.83 -3.17
N GLY A 38 4.07 -24.19 -2.51
CA GLY A 38 2.93 -24.87 -3.13
C GLY A 38 3.11 -26.37 -3.40
N LYS A 39 2.05 -27.00 -3.92
CA LYS A 39 1.97 -28.46 -4.18
C LYS A 39 2.93 -28.97 -5.28
N ARG A 40 3.46 -28.04 -6.10
CA ARG A 40 4.43 -28.32 -7.17
C ARG A 40 5.87 -27.99 -6.76
N GLN A 41 6.11 -27.57 -5.52
CA GLN A 41 7.44 -27.17 -5.04
C GLN A 41 8.14 -26.17 -6.00
N ARG A 42 7.39 -25.16 -6.46
CA ARG A 42 7.92 -24.15 -7.38
C ARG A 42 8.71 -23.11 -6.58
N SER A 43 9.83 -22.64 -7.12
CA SER A 43 10.53 -21.47 -6.60
C SER A 43 9.93 -20.16 -7.14
N PRO A 44 10.18 -19.01 -6.50
CA PRO A 44 9.79 -17.70 -7.04
C PRO A 44 10.19 -17.53 -8.51
N LEU A 45 11.38 -18.03 -8.86
CA LEU A 45 11.89 -17.99 -10.23
C LEU A 45 11.04 -18.83 -11.20
N HIS A 46 10.56 -20.01 -10.78
CA HIS A 46 9.62 -20.81 -11.58
C HIS A 46 8.29 -20.08 -11.80
N LEU A 47 7.82 -19.32 -10.81
CA LEU A 47 6.57 -18.57 -10.91
C LEU A 47 6.71 -17.42 -11.90
N ALA A 48 7.79 -16.65 -11.81
CA ALA A 48 8.12 -15.59 -12.78
C ALA A 48 8.18 -16.11 -14.23
N CYS A 49 8.85 -17.25 -14.46
CA CYS A 49 8.89 -17.88 -15.79
C CYS A 49 7.51 -18.38 -16.26
N SER A 50 6.64 -18.80 -15.33
CA SER A 50 5.28 -19.25 -15.66
C SER A 50 4.37 -18.08 -16.02
N GLN A 51 4.55 -16.92 -15.37
CA GLN A 51 3.77 -15.70 -15.60
C GLN A 51 4.28 -14.86 -16.77
N GLY A 52 5.57 -14.97 -17.08
CA GLY A 52 6.23 -14.22 -18.14
C GLY A 52 6.75 -12.86 -17.70
N ASP A 53 6.93 -12.66 -16.39
CA ASP A 53 7.37 -11.38 -15.84
C ASP A 53 8.89 -11.27 -15.88
N ASP A 54 9.42 -10.68 -16.96
CA ASP A 54 10.86 -10.50 -17.18
C ASP A 54 11.50 -9.60 -16.09
N GLY A 55 10.80 -8.56 -15.66
CA GLY A 55 11.29 -7.66 -14.62
C GLY A 55 11.50 -8.38 -13.28
N ILE A 56 10.55 -9.24 -12.89
CA ILE A 56 10.65 -10.05 -11.66
C ILE A 56 11.72 -11.12 -11.83
N LEU A 57 11.80 -11.75 -13.00
CA LEU A 57 12.85 -12.72 -13.33
C LEU A 57 14.25 -12.11 -13.13
N ARG A 58 14.52 -10.95 -13.72
CA ARG A 58 15.81 -10.24 -13.61
C ARG A 58 16.10 -9.81 -12.18
N LEU A 59 15.10 -9.33 -11.46
CA LEU A 59 15.25 -8.95 -10.06
C LEU A 59 15.65 -10.15 -9.19
N LEU A 60 14.95 -11.28 -9.33
CA LEU A 60 15.25 -12.49 -8.57
C LEU A 60 16.65 -13.03 -8.90
N LEU A 61 17.05 -13.01 -10.18
CA LEU A 61 18.41 -13.40 -10.59
C LEU A 61 19.48 -12.48 -9.98
N LYS A 62 19.24 -11.15 -9.94
CA LYS A 62 20.13 -10.18 -9.29
C LYS A 62 20.29 -10.45 -7.79
N HIS A 63 19.25 -10.99 -7.15
CA HIS A 63 19.25 -11.37 -5.74
C HIS A 63 19.74 -12.82 -5.49
N GLY A 64 20.34 -13.49 -6.49
CA GLY A 64 20.96 -14.81 -6.31
C GLY A 64 19.99 -15.98 -6.38
N ALA A 65 18.87 -15.84 -7.09
CA ALA A 65 17.97 -16.95 -7.35
C ALA A 65 18.65 -18.02 -8.23
N ASP A 66 18.54 -19.28 -7.80
CA ASP A 66 19.13 -20.44 -8.46
C ASP A 66 18.28 -20.89 -9.66
N PRO A 67 18.79 -20.75 -10.91
CA PRO A 67 18.11 -21.18 -12.11
C PRO A 67 18.18 -22.71 -12.36
N LEU A 68 18.93 -23.46 -11.54
CA LEU A 68 18.99 -24.93 -11.59
C LEU A 68 18.00 -25.59 -10.64
N GLN A 69 17.34 -24.81 -9.78
CA GLN A 69 16.34 -25.34 -8.85
C GLN A 69 15.29 -26.15 -9.60
N ARG A 70 14.95 -27.33 -9.08
CA ARG A 70 14.00 -28.24 -9.74
C ARG A 70 12.68 -28.23 -9.00
N GLU A 71 11.59 -28.06 -9.73
CA GLU A 71 10.24 -28.25 -9.19
C GLU A 71 9.89 -29.74 -9.09
N ARG A 72 8.70 -30.06 -8.56
CA ARG A 72 8.26 -31.43 -8.30
C ARG A 72 8.29 -32.35 -9.53
N ASP A 73 8.00 -31.84 -10.72
CA ASP A 73 8.07 -32.61 -11.98
C ASP A 73 9.50 -32.63 -12.58
N GLY A 74 10.48 -32.13 -11.84
CA GLY A 74 11.89 -32.07 -12.22
C GLY A 74 12.20 -31.01 -13.26
N ASN A 75 11.24 -30.17 -13.63
CA ASN A 75 11.44 -29.02 -14.51
C ASN A 75 12.28 -27.96 -13.80
N THR A 76 13.18 -27.34 -14.55
CA THR A 76 13.89 -26.11 -14.15
C THR A 76 13.08 -24.87 -14.57
N PRO A 77 13.36 -23.66 -14.05
CA PRO A 77 12.77 -22.42 -14.52
C PRO A 77 12.87 -22.27 -16.05
N LEU A 78 13.99 -22.72 -16.64
CA LEU A 78 14.20 -22.69 -18.09
C LEU A 78 13.24 -23.61 -18.87
N HIS A 79 12.87 -24.78 -18.34
CA HIS A 79 11.84 -25.62 -18.95
C HIS A 79 10.48 -24.89 -18.98
N LEU A 80 10.14 -24.17 -17.90
CA LEU A 80 8.88 -23.42 -17.83
C LEU A 80 8.90 -22.23 -18.80
N ALA A 81 10.02 -21.51 -18.88
CA ALA A 81 10.21 -20.44 -19.85
C ALA A 81 10.10 -20.95 -21.30
N ALA A 82 10.75 -22.07 -21.63
CA ALA A 82 10.68 -22.70 -22.95
C ALA A 82 9.24 -23.15 -23.30
N LYS A 83 8.55 -23.80 -22.35
CA LYS A 83 7.15 -24.20 -22.51
C LYS A 83 6.22 -23.00 -22.71
N ARG A 84 6.53 -21.88 -22.07
CA ARG A 84 5.77 -20.65 -22.22
C ARG A 84 6.04 -20.00 -23.58
N ALA A 85 7.30 -19.89 -23.99
CA ALA A 85 7.70 -19.40 -25.31
C ALA A 85 7.07 -20.22 -26.46
N LEU A 86 6.93 -21.55 -26.30
CA LEU A 86 6.18 -22.39 -27.24
C LEU A 86 4.71 -21.98 -27.39
N LYS A 87 4.09 -21.42 -26.34
CA LYS A 87 2.67 -21.04 -26.31
C LYS A 87 2.42 -19.60 -26.75
N TYR A 88 3.30 -18.66 -26.37
CA TYR A 88 3.11 -17.22 -26.57
C TYR A 88 4.06 -16.60 -27.62
N GLY A 89 5.02 -17.38 -28.14
CA GLY A 89 5.86 -17.01 -29.27
C GLY A 89 7.19 -16.35 -28.91
N LYS A 90 7.72 -15.53 -29.85
CA LYS A 90 9.10 -15.01 -29.82
C LYS A 90 9.38 -14.02 -28.67
N ARG A 91 8.39 -13.24 -28.23
CA ARG A 91 8.58 -12.22 -27.19
C ARG A 91 9.02 -12.86 -25.87
N ASP A 92 8.28 -13.87 -25.42
CA ASP A 92 8.62 -14.62 -24.20
C ASP A 92 9.94 -15.41 -24.31
N TYR A 93 10.36 -15.77 -25.53
CA TYR A 93 11.69 -16.35 -25.76
C TYR A 93 12.78 -15.32 -25.48
N ASP A 94 12.66 -14.12 -26.07
CA ASP A 94 13.65 -13.06 -25.92
C ASP A 94 13.69 -12.55 -24.46
N ASP A 95 12.53 -12.46 -23.80
CA ASP A 95 12.39 -11.87 -22.47
C ASP A 95 12.76 -12.84 -21.32
N LEU A 96 12.53 -14.15 -21.48
CA LEU A 96 12.73 -15.13 -20.39
C LEU A 96 13.88 -16.09 -20.67
N VAL A 97 13.99 -16.61 -21.90
CA VAL A 97 14.96 -17.67 -22.24
C VAL A 97 16.36 -17.08 -22.43
N ILE A 98 16.49 -15.92 -23.06
CA ILE A 98 17.81 -15.28 -23.26
C ILE A 98 18.47 -14.90 -21.92
N PRO A 99 17.79 -14.23 -20.97
CA PRO A 99 18.41 -13.87 -19.69
C PRO A 99 18.81 -15.10 -18.87
N LEU A 100 17.94 -16.11 -18.79
CA LEU A 100 18.25 -17.36 -18.07
C LEU A 100 19.42 -18.11 -18.70
N ARG A 101 19.49 -18.18 -20.04
CA ARG A 101 20.61 -18.79 -20.77
C ARG A 101 21.93 -18.06 -20.50
N LYS A 102 21.91 -16.73 -20.48
CA LYS A 102 23.10 -15.91 -20.20
C LYS A 102 23.62 -16.13 -18.78
N HIS A 103 22.73 -16.25 -17.80
CA HIS A 103 23.10 -16.47 -16.41
C HIS A 103 23.51 -17.91 -16.10
N CYS A 104 22.91 -18.92 -16.75
CA CYS A 104 23.23 -20.33 -16.53
C CYS A 104 23.06 -21.17 -17.81
N PRO A 105 24.13 -21.36 -18.60
CA PRO A 105 24.08 -22.24 -19.77
C PRO A 105 23.90 -23.72 -19.39
N ALA A 106 24.42 -24.13 -18.23
CA ALA A 106 24.30 -25.50 -17.72
C ALA A 106 22.85 -25.95 -17.46
N ALA A 107 21.91 -25.00 -17.33
CA ALA A 107 20.50 -25.30 -17.16
C ALA A 107 19.85 -25.90 -18.42
N LEU A 108 20.48 -25.73 -19.61
CA LEU A 108 19.97 -26.22 -20.90
C LEU A 108 20.05 -27.74 -21.07
N ASP A 109 21.03 -28.38 -20.42
CA ASP A 109 21.31 -29.81 -20.60
C ASP A 109 20.66 -30.67 -19.51
N THR A 110 19.99 -30.06 -18.54
CA THR A 110 19.41 -30.79 -17.41
C THR A 110 18.05 -31.37 -17.82
N PRO A 111 17.86 -32.70 -17.90
CA PRO A 111 16.58 -33.29 -18.28
C PRO A 111 15.58 -33.26 -17.12
N ASN A 112 14.29 -33.04 -17.38
CA ASN A 112 13.23 -33.18 -16.38
C ASN A 112 12.93 -34.65 -16.01
N LYS A 113 11.93 -34.91 -15.14
CA LYS A 113 11.55 -36.29 -14.78
C LYS A 113 11.00 -37.11 -15.95
N ALA A 114 10.58 -36.46 -17.03
CA ALA A 114 10.14 -37.11 -18.26
C ALA A 114 11.30 -37.35 -19.25
N GLY A 115 12.55 -37.01 -18.88
CA GLY A 115 13.73 -37.16 -19.74
C GLY A 115 13.86 -36.09 -20.82
N VAL A 116 12.99 -35.08 -20.85
CA VAL A 116 13.00 -34.00 -21.84
C VAL A 116 13.92 -32.89 -21.35
N THR A 117 14.82 -32.41 -22.21
CA THR A 117 15.67 -31.25 -21.89
C THR A 117 14.99 -29.93 -22.30
N PRO A 118 15.36 -28.78 -21.68
CA PRO A 118 14.94 -27.47 -22.15
C PRO A 118 15.33 -27.25 -23.60
N LEU A 119 16.51 -27.73 -24.01
CA LEU A 119 16.98 -27.61 -25.38
C LEU A 119 16.03 -28.31 -26.37
N ASP A 120 15.52 -29.50 -26.04
CA ASP A 120 14.56 -30.22 -26.88
C ASP A 120 13.25 -29.43 -27.06
N LEU A 121 12.79 -28.75 -26.00
CA LEU A 121 11.60 -27.90 -26.05
C LEU A 121 11.84 -26.65 -26.92
N LEU A 122 13.03 -26.06 -26.84
CA LEU A 122 13.40 -24.88 -27.63
C LEU A 122 13.62 -25.22 -29.11
N GLN A 123 14.11 -26.42 -29.44
CA GLN A 123 14.21 -26.91 -30.82
C GLN A 123 12.83 -27.04 -31.50
N GLY A 124 11.78 -27.29 -30.72
CA GLY A 124 10.38 -27.25 -31.19
C GLY A 124 9.90 -25.84 -31.59
N ILE A 125 10.56 -24.77 -31.15
CA ILE A 125 10.23 -23.37 -31.45
C ILE A 125 10.83 -22.96 -32.81
N ARG A 126 10.75 -23.79 -33.85
CA ARG A 126 11.14 -23.39 -35.22
C ARG A 126 10.23 -22.25 -35.68
N PHE A 127 10.62 -21.01 -35.40
CA PHE A 127 10.10 -19.83 -36.09
C PHE A 127 10.33 -20.07 -37.59
N GLY A 128 9.23 -20.17 -38.35
CA GLY A 128 9.22 -20.75 -39.69
C GLY A 128 10.38 -20.29 -40.57
N GLN A 129 11.12 -21.25 -41.10
CA GLN A 129 11.85 -21.06 -42.34
C GLN A 129 10.81 -20.82 -43.45
N ASN A 130 10.48 -19.56 -43.72
CA ASN A 130 9.98 -19.15 -45.02
C ASN A 130 10.13 -17.63 -45.19
N GLY A 131 11.05 -17.26 -46.10
CA GLY A 131 11.06 -15.97 -46.80
C GLY A 131 11.86 -14.84 -46.15
N GLY A 132 13.12 -14.67 -46.58
CA GLY A 132 13.86 -13.42 -46.42
C GLY A 132 15.30 -13.63 -45.97
N GLU A 133 16.21 -13.75 -46.93
CA GLU A 133 17.63 -13.50 -46.71
C GLU A 133 17.82 -12.12 -46.06
N GLY A 134 18.21 -12.13 -44.80
CA GLY A 134 18.71 -10.98 -44.08
C GLY A 134 19.76 -11.48 -43.11
N GLY A 135 20.99 -11.59 -43.58
CA GLY A 135 22.12 -12.10 -42.80
C GLY A 135 22.27 -11.31 -41.51
N TYR A 136 21.94 -11.95 -40.38
CA TYR A 136 22.32 -11.44 -39.06
C TYR A 136 23.77 -11.88 -38.81
N SER A 137 24.71 -11.05 -39.27
CA SER A 137 26.07 -11.07 -38.74
C SER A 137 26.01 -10.74 -37.24
N PRO A 138 26.74 -11.44 -36.36
CA PRO A 138 26.83 -11.05 -34.96
C PRO A 138 27.49 -9.67 -34.90
N GLN A 139 26.67 -8.62 -34.82
CA GLN A 139 27.17 -7.29 -34.53
C GLN A 139 27.75 -7.33 -33.12
N PRO A 140 29.02 -6.93 -32.92
CA PRO A 140 29.59 -6.81 -31.58
C PRO A 140 28.67 -5.90 -30.75
N ALA A 141 28.46 -6.28 -29.48
CA ALA A 141 27.55 -5.61 -28.57
C ALA A 141 27.62 -4.09 -28.77
N ASP A 142 26.56 -3.54 -29.34
CA ASP A 142 26.45 -2.13 -29.64
C ASP A 142 26.68 -1.37 -28.32
N PRO A 143 27.79 -0.63 -28.18
CA PRO A 143 28.10 0.10 -26.97
C PRO A 143 26.96 1.03 -26.59
N GLU A 144 26.16 1.46 -27.57
CA GLU A 144 24.96 2.26 -27.41
C GLU A 144 23.79 1.49 -26.80
N ARG A 145 23.63 0.17 -27.06
CA ARG A 145 22.66 -0.66 -26.35
C ARG A 145 23.06 -0.90 -24.91
N GLU A 146 24.33 -1.22 -24.68
CA GLU A 146 24.84 -1.38 -23.31
C GLU A 146 24.76 -0.06 -22.55
N TRP A 147 25.10 1.06 -23.19
CA TRP A 147 24.89 2.39 -22.62
C TRP A 147 23.42 2.72 -22.43
N ARG A 148 22.53 2.34 -23.34
CA ARG A 148 21.09 2.60 -23.17
C ARG A 148 20.49 1.75 -22.07
N GLU A 149 20.90 0.48 -21.91
CA GLU A 149 20.51 -0.34 -20.76
C GLU A 149 21.10 0.20 -19.46
N LYS A 150 22.35 0.68 -19.49
CA LYS A 150 23.03 1.27 -18.34
C LYS A 150 22.43 2.60 -17.95
N LEU A 151 22.09 3.45 -18.92
CA LEU A 151 21.37 4.71 -18.76
C LEU A 151 19.93 4.45 -18.31
N PHE A 152 19.25 3.42 -18.83
CA PHE A 152 17.94 3.04 -18.31
C PHE A 152 18.04 2.54 -16.86
N GLY A 153 19.10 1.78 -16.52
CA GLY A 153 19.37 1.32 -15.17
C GLY A 153 19.70 2.46 -14.20
N GLU A 154 20.55 3.39 -14.63
CA GLU A 154 20.97 4.57 -13.85
C GLU A 154 19.84 5.58 -13.73
N CYS A 155 19.08 5.90 -14.79
CA CYS A 155 17.89 6.76 -14.68
C CYS A 155 16.76 6.10 -13.87
N GLN A 156 16.63 4.78 -13.89
CA GLN A 156 15.69 4.04 -13.04
C GLN A 156 16.23 3.81 -11.61
N ASP A 157 17.48 4.18 -11.33
CA ASP A 157 18.00 4.22 -9.97
C ASP A 157 17.99 5.69 -9.45
N GLU A 158 18.31 6.70 -10.28
CA GLU A 158 18.27 8.13 -9.95
C GLU A 158 16.85 8.71 -9.83
N PHE A 159 15.92 8.33 -10.72
CA PHE A 159 14.50 8.70 -10.58
C PHE A 159 13.94 8.14 -9.26
N PHE A 160 14.44 6.99 -8.82
CA PHE A 160 13.98 6.32 -7.60
C PHE A 160 14.71 6.80 -6.34
N GLU A 161 15.97 7.23 -6.44
CA GLU A 161 16.69 7.92 -5.37
C GLU A 161 16.15 9.33 -5.13
N THR A 162 15.71 10.02 -6.19
CA THR A 162 15.26 11.42 -6.12
C THR A 162 13.75 11.57 -5.86
N PHE A 163 12.91 10.74 -6.48
CA PHE A 163 11.45 10.80 -6.32
C PHE A 163 10.85 9.64 -5.50
N GLY A 164 11.52 8.48 -5.44
CA GLY A 164 11.03 7.32 -4.69
C GLY A 164 11.19 7.44 -3.17
N GLN A 165 11.97 8.41 -2.68
CA GLN A 165 12.17 8.64 -1.25
C GLN A 165 10.96 9.30 -0.57
N TYR A 166 10.06 9.92 -1.34
CA TYR A 166 8.90 10.62 -0.79
C TYR A 166 7.60 9.80 -0.81
N ASP A 167 7.55 8.69 -1.57
CA ASP A 167 6.39 7.78 -1.56
C ASP A 167 6.51 6.69 -0.48
N ASP A 168 7.72 6.33 -0.03
CA ASP A 168 7.94 5.29 0.98
C ASP A 168 7.63 5.75 2.42
N ASP A 169 7.64 7.06 2.71
CA ASP A 169 7.33 7.60 4.05
C ASP A 169 5.81 7.80 4.31
N PHE A 170 4.98 7.78 3.25
CA PHE A 170 3.51 7.86 3.37
C PHE A 170 2.82 6.48 3.31
N LEU A 171 3.53 5.46 2.82
CA LEU A 171 3.10 4.08 2.97
C LEU A 171 3.65 3.54 4.28
N ARG A 172 2.92 3.82 5.37
CA ARG A 172 2.88 2.96 6.55
C ARG A 172 2.35 1.57 6.16
N ASP A 173 3.12 0.82 5.37
CA ASP A 173 3.00 -0.64 5.24
C ASP A 173 3.91 -1.30 6.29
N ASP A 174 3.90 -0.75 7.51
CA ASP A 174 4.12 -1.57 8.71
C ASP A 174 2.87 -2.46 8.94
N GLU A 175 2.54 -3.30 7.95
CA GLU A 175 1.69 -4.50 8.11
C GLU A 175 2.46 -5.62 8.84
N ASP A 176 3.47 -5.28 9.64
CA ASP A 176 4.17 -6.22 10.53
C ASP A 176 3.57 -6.22 11.95
N GLU A 177 2.57 -5.37 12.22
CA GLU A 177 1.59 -5.68 13.25
C GLU A 177 0.49 -6.52 12.61
N GLU A 178 0.38 -7.77 13.05
CA GLU A 178 -0.77 -8.62 12.78
C GLU A 178 -2.04 -7.78 13.03
N ASP A 179 -2.69 -7.33 11.95
CA ASP A 179 -3.86 -6.46 12.06
C ASP A 179 -4.85 -7.14 13.00
N PHE A 180 -5.53 -6.35 13.83
CA PHE A 180 -6.42 -6.91 14.84
C PHE A 180 -7.44 -7.87 14.21
N GLY A 181 -7.83 -7.63 12.95
CA GLY A 181 -8.62 -8.55 12.12
C GLY A 181 -7.93 -9.89 11.87
N ASP A 182 -6.70 -9.88 11.36
CA ASP A 182 -5.88 -11.08 11.09
C ASP A 182 -5.55 -11.87 12.35
N TRP A 183 -5.22 -11.19 13.45
CA TRP A 183 -5.05 -11.81 14.77
C TRP A 183 -6.36 -12.46 15.23
N ALA A 184 -7.49 -11.74 15.14
CA ALA A 184 -8.79 -12.26 15.55
C ALA A 184 -9.25 -13.43 14.68
N GLU A 185 -9.00 -13.41 13.37
CA GLU A 185 -9.31 -14.52 12.47
C GLU A 185 -8.43 -15.73 12.72
N ARG A 186 -7.14 -15.53 12.96
CA ARG A 186 -6.22 -16.61 13.34
C ARG A 186 -6.66 -17.24 14.65
N ILE A 187 -6.97 -16.44 15.66
CA ILE A 187 -7.45 -16.92 16.95
C ILE A 187 -8.82 -17.60 16.81
N ARG A 188 -9.74 -17.07 16.00
CA ARG A 188 -11.03 -17.73 15.69
C ARG A 188 -10.84 -19.07 15.01
N ARG A 189 -9.92 -19.18 14.04
CA ARG A 189 -9.64 -20.44 13.33
C ARG A 189 -8.95 -21.45 14.24
N GLU A 190 -8.01 -21.00 15.06
CA GLU A 190 -7.32 -21.85 16.02
C GLU A 190 -8.28 -22.34 17.12
N TYR A 191 -9.16 -21.46 17.61
CA TYR A 191 -10.23 -21.82 18.52
C TYR A 191 -11.21 -22.78 17.87
N GLY A 192 -11.67 -22.51 16.64
CA GLY A 192 -12.55 -23.40 15.89
C GLY A 192 -11.93 -24.77 15.62
N ALA A 193 -10.64 -24.84 15.29
CA ALA A 193 -9.89 -26.09 15.13
C ALA A 193 -9.70 -26.83 16.45
N LYS A 194 -9.40 -26.11 17.55
CA LYS A 194 -9.32 -26.68 18.90
C LYS A 194 -10.68 -27.21 19.36
N GLN A 195 -11.78 -26.50 19.07
CA GLN A 195 -13.14 -26.94 19.36
C GLN A 195 -13.54 -28.14 18.50
N HIS A 196 -13.22 -28.16 17.20
CA HIS A 196 -13.44 -29.33 16.35
C HIS A 196 -12.62 -30.55 16.79
N ALA A 197 -11.35 -30.36 17.16
CA ALA A 197 -10.50 -31.42 17.67
C ALA A 197 -10.98 -31.93 19.05
N ARG A 198 -11.47 -31.02 19.90
CA ARG A 198 -12.07 -31.35 21.19
C ARG A 198 -13.40 -32.09 21.02
N ALA A 199 -14.27 -31.62 20.14
CA ALA A 199 -15.52 -32.30 19.77
C ALA A 199 -15.28 -33.66 19.12
N GLN A 200 -14.24 -33.81 18.28
CA GLN A 200 -13.84 -35.12 17.75
C GLN A 200 -13.33 -36.04 18.86
N ARG A 201 -12.51 -35.53 19.79
CA ARG A 201 -12.04 -36.28 20.96
C ARG A 201 -13.21 -36.68 21.86
N GLU A 202 -14.13 -35.78 22.16
CA GLU A 202 -15.33 -36.01 22.96
C GLU A 202 -16.32 -36.95 22.24
N ALA A 203 -16.47 -36.85 20.92
CA ALA A 203 -17.24 -37.81 20.13
C ALA A 203 -16.63 -39.21 20.20
N SER A 204 -15.29 -39.34 20.11
CA SER A 204 -14.60 -40.61 20.33
C SER A 204 -14.65 -41.09 21.80
N ASN A 205 -14.79 -40.19 22.77
CA ASN A 205 -14.89 -40.52 24.21
C ASN A 205 -16.35 -40.72 24.68
N SER A 206 -17.34 -40.31 23.88
CA SER A 206 -18.77 -40.34 24.23
C SER A 206 -19.38 -41.74 24.14
N HIS A 207 -18.67 -42.71 23.55
CA HIS A 207 -18.99 -44.13 23.69
C HIS A 207 -18.86 -44.65 25.14
N SER A 208 -18.21 -43.89 26.05
CA SER A 208 -17.99 -44.33 27.44
C SER A 208 -18.63 -43.47 28.53
N LYS A 209 -19.32 -42.36 28.22
CA LYS A 209 -19.84 -41.42 29.24
C LYS A 209 -21.26 -40.91 29.01
N LYS A 210 -22.18 -41.77 28.56
CA LYS A 210 -23.62 -41.48 28.58
C LYS A 210 -24.20 -41.66 29.99
N ARG A 211 -23.75 -40.90 31.01
CA ARG A 211 -24.40 -40.97 32.34
C ARG A 211 -24.17 -39.85 33.35
N LYS A 212 -23.49 -38.75 32.99
CA LYS A 212 -23.31 -37.61 33.90
C LYS A 212 -23.38 -36.32 33.10
N GLN A 213 -23.96 -35.26 33.67
CA GLN A 213 -24.02 -33.86 33.22
C GLN A 213 -25.34 -33.43 32.57
N LYS A 214 -26.23 -32.91 33.41
CA LYS A 214 -27.30 -31.98 33.03
C LYS A 214 -27.02 -30.55 33.54
N GLU A 215 -26.02 -30.35 34.42
CA GLU A 215 -25.69 -29.06 35.05
C GLU A 215 -24.50 -28.31 34.38
N GLU A 216 -23.56 -29.01 33.71
CA GLU A 216 -22.44 -28.36 33.00
C GLU A 216 -22.79 -27.42 31.83
N PRO A 217 -23.84 -27.65 31.00
CA PRO A 217 -24.09 -26.77 29.85
C PRO A 217 -24.56 -25.37 30.26
N GLU A 218 -25.24 -25.22 31.41
CA GLU A 218 -25.71 -23.91 31.90
C GLU A 218 -24.55 -23.06 32.43
N GLU A 219 -23.57 -23.67 33.11
CA GLU A 219 -22.36 -22.98 33.58
C GLU A 219 -21.42 -22.61 32.42
N GLU A 220 -21.32 -23.45 31.40
CA GLU A 220 -20.52 -23.16 30.20
C GLU A 220 -21.16 -22.03 29.37
N GLU A 221 -22.49 -22.03 29.25
CA GLU A 221 -23.21 -20.94 28.61
C GLU A 221 -23.05 -19.62 29.39
N ARG A 222 -23.10 -19.65 30.73
CA ARG A 222 -22.84 -18.48 31.58
C ARG A 222 -21.43 -17.93 31.35
N ARG A 223 -20.40 -18.79 31.36
CA ARG A 223 -19.01 -18.40 31.07
C ARG A 223 -18.84 -17.80 29.68
N ARG A 224 -19.54 -18.34 28.67
CA ARG A 224 -19.53 -17.79 27.30
C ARG A 224 -20.20 -16.42 27.24
N ARG A 225 -21.32 -16.23 27.95
CA ARG A 225 -22.01 -14.93 28.04
C ARG A 225 -21.13 -13.90 28.75
N GLU A 226 -20.47 -14.27 29.84
CA GLU A 226 -19.53 -13.41 30.56
C GLU A 226 -18.32 -13.04 29.69
N LEU A 227 -17.77 -13.99 28.95
CA LEU A 227 -16.68 -13.74 28.00
C LEU A 227 -17.11 -12.79 26.88
N ASN A 228 -18.28 -13.01 26.27
CA ASN A 228 -18.81 -12.12 25.22
C ASN A 228 -19.07 -10.72 25.77
N ALA A 229 -19.65 -10.58 26.96
CA ALA A 229 -19.88 -9.30 27.61
C ALA A 229 -18.55 -8.57 27.89
N ARG A 230 -17.50 -9.30 28.28
CA ARG A 230 -16.16 -8.73 28.47
C ARG A 230 -15.56 -8.26 27.14
N LEU A 231 -15.67 -9.06 26.07
CA LEU A 231 -15.18 -8.68 24.75
C LEU A 231 -15.93 -7.49 24.17
N GLU A 232 -17.25 -7.42 24.36
CA GLU A 232 -18.07 -6.26 23.97
C GLU A 232 -17.64 -5.01 24.74
N LYS A 233 -17.38 -5.13 26.04
CA LYS A 233 -16.86 -4.02 26.84
C LYS A 233 -15.48 -3.57 26.35
N GLU A 234 -14.57 -4.49 26.09
CA GLU A 234 -13.23 -4.18 25.54
C GLU A 234 -13.33 -3.52 24.15
N HIS A 235 -14.25 -3.98 23.30
CA HIS A 235 -14.52 -3.35 22.00
C HIS A 235 -15.10 -1.93 22.15
N GLN A 236 -16.04 -1.72 23.08
CA GLN A 236 -16.58 -0.40 23.38
C GLN A 236 -15.49 0.54 23.89
N GLU A 237 -14.61 0.07 24.79
CA GLU A 237 -13.47 0.85 25.27
C GLU A 237 -12.51 1.20 24.14
N TYR A 238 -12.26 0.28 23.21
CA TYR A 238 -11.47 0.55 22.01
C TYR A 238 -12.10 1.65 21.15
N LEU A 239 -13.39 1.55 20.84
CA LEU A 239 -14.11 2.57 20.08
C LEU A 239 -14.10 3.92 20.79
N GLN A 240 -14.26 3.94 22.12
CA GLN A 240 -14.17 5.17 22.91
C GLN A 240 -12.77 5.80 22.85
N ARG A 241 -11.70 4.99 22.92
CA ARG A 241 -10.32 5.47 22.77
C ARG A 241 -10.06 6.02 21.37
N ALA A 242 -10.55 5.33 20.33
CA ALA A 242 -10.44 5.79 18.95
C ALA A 242 -11.16 7.13 18.75
N LYS A 243 -12.40 7.24 19.24
CA LYS A 243 -13.19 8.48 19.21
C LYS A 243 -12.48 9.63 19.94
N ARG A 244 -11.97 9.37 21.15
CA ARG A 244 -11.22 10.38 21.92
C ARG A 244 -9.99 10.87 21.17
N LYS A 245 -9.20 9.96 20.59
CA LYS A 245 -8.00 10.30 19.82
C LYS A 245 -8.36 11.09 18.56
N GLU A 246 -9.43 10.72 17.87
CA GLU A 246 -9.92 11.48 16.72
C GLU A 246 -10.35 12.90 17.13
N GLU A 247 -11.11 13.05 18.21
CA GLU A 247 -11.51 14.35 18.78
C GLU A 247 -10.31 15.21 19.19
N GLU A 248 -9.28 14.61 19.80
CA GLU A 248 -8.01 15.28 20.14
C GLU A 248 -7.30 15.80 18.88
N THR A 249 -7.22 14.99 17.82
CA THR A 249 -6.60 15.45 16.56
C THR A 249 -7.38 16.58 15.91
N ARG A 250 -8.71 16.52 15.93
CA ARG A 250 -9.57 17.59 15.39
C ARG A 250 -9.48 18.86 16.24
N HIS A 251 -9.46 18.74 17.56
CA HIS A 251 -9.25 19.86 18.47
C HIS A 251 -7.87 20.50 18.26
N GLY A 252 -6.82 19.70 18.10
CA GLY A 252 -5.47 20.16 17.77
C GLY A 252 -5.41 20.92 16.44
N LYS A 253 -6.07 20.41 15.38
CA LYS A 253 -6.20 21.10 14.09
C LYS A 253 -6.90 22.45 14.24
N LYS A 254 -8.03 22.51 14.98
CA LYS A 254 -8.75 23.75 15.26
C LYS A 254 -7.91 24.75 16.05
N LYS A 255 -7.23 24.31 17.10
CA LYS A 255 -6.37 25.19 17.92
C LYS A 255 -5.25 25.79 17.07
N ARG A 256 -4.57 24.99 16.26
CA ARG A 256 -3.51 25.45 15.35
C ARG A 256 -4.05 26.45 14.32
N TYR A 257 -5.26 26.22 13.81
CA TYR A 257 -5.95 27.17 12.94
C TYR A 257 -6.23 28.50 13.66
N GLU A 258 -6.79 28.47 14.87
CA GLU A 258 -7.09 29.67 15.64
C GLU A 258 -5.82 30.45 16.02
N GLU A 259 -4.73 29.76 16.37
CA GLU A 259 -3.41 30.35 16.63
C GLU A 259 -2.84 31.04 15.38
N ARG A 260 -2.81 30.35 14.23
CA ARG A 260 -2.34 30.95 12.97
C ARG A 260 -3.23 32.13 12.54
N CYS A 261 -4.54 32.06 12.76
CA CYS A 261 -5.43 33.20 12.53
C CYS A 261 -5.09 34.39 13.43
N ALA A 262 -4.79 34.16 14.71
CA ALA A 262 -4.38 35.22 15.63
C ALA A 262 -3.03 35.82 15.22
N GLU A 263 -2.06 35.02 14.81
CA GLU A 263 -0.77 35.48 14.31
C GLU A 263 -0.92 36.32 13.03
N THR A 264 -1.62 35.80 12.01
CA THR A 264 -1.71 36.49 10.71
C THR A 264 -2.66 37.69 10.74
N PHE A 265 -3.79 37.60 11.44
CA PHE A 265 -4.84 38.63 11.41
C PHE A 265 -4.86 39.56 12.63
N CYS A 266 -4.30 39.16 13.79
CA CYS A 266 -4.29 39.98 15.01
C CYS A 266 -2.90 40.57 15.36
N SER A 267 -1.79 40.01 14.87
CA SER A 267 -0.44 40.53 15.18
C SER A 267 -0.13 41.90 14.57
N SER A 268 -0.98 42.44 13.68
CA SER A 268 -0.80 43.77 13.08
C SER A 268 -1.19 44.93 14.01
N VAL A 269 -1.77 44.66 15.18
CA VAL A 269 -2.33 45.72 16.05
C VAL A 269 -1.40 46.12 17.19
N SER A 270 -0.35 45.34 17.51
CA SER A 270 0.48 45.62 18.72
C SER A 270 1.98 45.75 18.50
N SER A 271 2.51 45.49 17.30
CA SER A 271 3.93 45.67 17.03
C SER A 271 4.08 46.38 15.70
N GLY A 272 4.58 47.62 15.71
CA GLY A 272 4.96 48.41 14.52
C GLY A 272 6.17 47.82 13.78
N ALA A 273 6.17 46.51 13.55
CA ALA A 273 7.14 45.81 12.73
C ALA A 273 6.47 45.52 11.39
N GLU A 274 6.89 46.26 10.37
CA GLU A 274 6.55 45.99 8.98
C GLU A 274 7.02 44.58 8.60
N THR A 275 6.15 43.58 8.69
CA THR A 275 6.38 42.31 8.01
C THR A 275 6.14 42.54 6.52
N SER A 276 7.13 43.14 5.86
CA SER A 276 7.17 43.44 4.42
C SER A 276 7.43 42.15 3.63
N GLY A 277 6.51 41.19 3.75
CA GLY A 277 6.50 39.94 3.01
C GLY A 277 5.16 39.78 2.30
N LEU A 278 5.19 39.61 0.99
CA LEU A 278 4.01 39.28 0.20
C LEU A 278 3.49 37.90 0.61
N LEU A 279 2.24 37.81 1.05
CA LEU A 279 1.54 36.58 1.43
C LEU A 279 1.12 35.79 0.18
N GLY A 280 1.65 34.58 0.04
CA GLY A 280 1.17 33.59 -0.94
C GLY A 280 -0.04 32.80 -0.43
N TYR A 281 -0.50 31.84 -1.23
CA TYR A 281 -1.63 31.00 -0.83
C TYR A 281 -1.36 30.21 0.46
N ASP A 282 -0.16 29.67 0.65
CA ASP A 282 0.19 28.82 1.80
C ASP A 282 0.40 29.60 3.13
N ASP A 283 0.64 30.91 3.01
CA ASP A 283 0.86 31.82 4.14
C ASP A 283 -0.46 32.22 4.82
N ILE A 284 -1.58 32.08 4.11
CA ILE A 284 -2.89 32.37 4.65
C ILE A 284 -3.28 31.26 5.65
N PRO A 285 -3.82 31.62 6.83
CA PRO A 285 -4.22 30.66 7.85
C PRO A 285 -5.53 29.96 7.43
N TRP A 286 -5.46 29.09 6.43
CA TRP A 286 -6.58 28.26 6.02
C TRP A 286 -6.92 27.24 7.12
N PRO A 287 -8.21 26.96 7.37
CA PRO A 287 -8.61 25.90 8.31
C PRO A 287 -8.08 24.52 7.89
N ALA A 288 -7.94 24.29 6.58
CA ALA A 288 -7.30 23.11 5.99
C ALA A 288 -6.50 23.53 4.73
N PRO A 289 -5.18 23.77 4.81
CA PRO A 289 -4.39 24.35 3.71
C PRO A 289 -4.33 23.53 2.40
N ARG A 290 -4.55 22.21 2.50
CA ARG A 290 -4.59 21.28 1.35
C ARG A 290 -5.93 20.55 1.22
N GLY A 291 -6.91 20.93 2.05
CA GLY A 291 -8.19 20.24 2.16
C GLY A 291 -9.25 20.79 1.22
N SER A 292 -10.34 20.04 1.06
CA SER A 292 -11.54 20.52 0.38
C SER A 292 -12.26 21.59 1.22
N LEU A 293 -13.20 22.29 0.60
CA LEU A 293 -14.01 23.29 1.30
C LEU A 293 -14.78 22.69 2.49
N ASP A 294 -15.26 21.46 2.34
CA ASP A 294 -15.96 20.72 3.40
C ASP A 294 -15.04 20.40 4.58
N GLU A 295 -13.78 20.07 4.33
CA GLU A 295 -12.78 19.86 5.38
C GLU A 295 -12.47 21.17 6.12
N MET A 296 -12.41 22.29 5.40
CA MET A 296 -12.24 23.60 6.02
C MET A 296 -13.41 23.92 6.96
N LEU A 297 -14.65 23.69 6.51
CA LEU A 297 -15.84 23.88 7.33
C LEU A 297 -15.86 22.93 8.54
N ALA A 298 -15.44 21.67 8.37
CA ALA A 298 -15.35 20.70 9.46
C ALA A 298 -14.40 21.16 10.57
N VAL A 299 -13.25 21.76 10.21
CA VAL A 299 -12.31 22.34 11.18
C VAL A 299 -12.87 23.59 11.85
N VAL A 300 -13.48 24.50 11.07
CA VAL A 300 -14.07 25.75 11.56
C VAL A 300 -15.21 25.50 12.56
N LEU A 301 -16.06 24.51 12.27
CA LEU A 301 -17.27 24.20 13.05
C LEU A 301 -17.02 23.14 14.12
N HIS A 302 -15.80 22.64 14.27
CA HIS A 302 -15.47 21.62 15.25
C HIS A 302 -15.71 22.10 16.70
N GLY A 303 -16.33 21.25 17.52
CA GLY A 303 -16.53 21.51 18.96
C GLY A 303 -17.70 22.42 19.32
N VAL A 304 -18.56 22.78 18.36
CA VAL A 304 -19.85 23.40 18.66
C VAL A 304 -20.96 22.48 18.20
N ASP A 305 -21.82 22.07 19.14
CA ASP A 305 -23.00 21.28 18.84
C ASP A 305 -23.99 22.12 18.03
N ARG A 306 -24.51 21.56 16.93
CA ARG A 306 -25.57 22.20 16.12
C ARG A 306 -26.86 22.38 16.93
N SER A 307 -27.01 21.62 18.02
CA SER A 307 -28.13 21.71 18.96
C SER A 307 -28.10 22.97 19.82
N ASP A 308 -26.91 23.53 20.10
CA ASP A 308 -26.75 24.79 20.84
C ASP A 308 -26.77 26.00 19.89
N VAL A 309 -27.98 26.33 19.43
CA VAL A 309 -28.23 27.36 18.40
C VAL A 309 -27.60 28.73 18.72
N PRO A 310 -27.65 29.26 19.97
CA PRO A 310 -27.00 30.53 20.31
C PRO A 310 -25.48 30.53 20.14
N SER A 311 -24.79 29.51 20.64
CA SER A 311 -23.32 29.39 20.55
C SER A 311 -22.89 29.16 19.11
N PHE A 312 -23.64 28.35 18.36
CA PHE A 312 -23.39 28.10 16.94
C PHE A 312 -23.55 29.38 16.10
N ARG A 313 -24.61 30.17 16.33
CA ARG A 313 -24.79 31.48 15.67
C ARG A 313 -23.67 32.46 16.00
N LYS A 314 -23.16 32.48 17.24
CA LYS A 314 -22.06 33.36 17.64
C LYS A 314 -20.75 32.99 16.93
N LEU A 315 -20.42 31.69 16.87
CA LEU A 315 -19.25 31.20 16.14
C LEU A 315 -19.38 31.52 14.64
N LEU A 316 -20.54 31.25 14.06
CA LEU A 316 -20.77 31.45 12.64
C LEU A 316 -20.60 32.92 12.23
N ARG A 317 -21.14 33.86 13.02
CA ARG A 317 -20.95 35.30 12.80
C ARG A 317 -19.49 35.73 12.89
N LYS A 318 -18.72 35.15 13.83
CA LYS A 318 -17.27 35.42 13.95
C LYS A 318 -16.53 34.97 12.68
N GLN A 319 -16.84 33.78 12.17
CA GLN A 319 -16.20 33.22 10.98
C GLN A 319 -16.65 33.92 9.70
N GLN A 320 -17.93 34.28 9.57
CA GLN A 320 -18.43 35.12 8.47
C GLN A 320 -17.72 36.48 8.43
N ALA A 321 -17.45 37.11 9.57
CA ALA A 321 -16.73 38.38 9.62
C ALA A 321 -15.22 38.25 9.34
N LEU A 322 -14.63 37.08 9.58
CA LEU A 322 -13.24 36.77 9.27
C LEU A 322 -13.06 36.51 7.77
N TRP A 323 -13.95 35.72 7.18
CA TRP A 323 -13.86 35.24 5.79
C TRP A 323 -14.76 35.99 4.80
N HIS A 324 -15.29 37.15 5.17
CA HIS A 324 -16.03 37.99 4.21
C HIS A 324 -15.07 38.51 3.14
N PRO A 325 -15.36 38.35 1.83
CA PRO A 325 -14.45 38.73 0.74
C PRO A 325 -13.94 40.17 0.84
N ASP A 326 -14.85 41.14 1.05
CA ASP A 326 -14.46 42.56 1.16
C ASP A 326 -13.61 42.85 2.40
N LYS A 327 -13.96 42.30 3.57
CA LYS A 327 -13.20 42.53 4.81
C LYS A 327 -11.84 41.84 4.76
N PHE A 328 -11.76 40.68 4.12
CA PHE A 328 -10.51 39.98 3.88
C PHE A 328 -9.61 40.78 2.92
N ALA A 329 -10.17 41.26 1.81
CA ALA A 329 -9.45 42.10 0.85
C ALA A 329 -8.97 43.42 1.47
N GLN A 330 -9.75 44.05 2.36
CA GLN A 330 -9.32 45.24 3.10
C GLN A 330 -8.15 44.96 4.06
N ARG A 331 -8.14 43.80 4.74
CA ARG A 331 -7.08 43.44 5.70
C ARG A 331 -5.78 42.98 5.04
N CYS A 332 -5.92 42.17 3.99
CA CYS A 332 -4.79 41.43 3.41
C CYS A 332 -4.52 41.78 1.95
N GLY A 333 -5.43 42.47 1.24
CA GLY A 333 -5.37 42.67 -0.20
C GLY A 333 -4.14 43.42 -0.71
N GLY A 334 -3.58 44.34 0.09
CA GLY A 334 -2.31 45.02 -0.23
C GLY A 334 -1.06 44.17 0.04
N ARG A 335 -1.20 43.02 0.71
CA ARG A 335 -0.12 42.09 1.06
C ARG A 335 -0.15 40.80 0.24
N LEU A 336 -1.16 40.59 -0.61
CA LEU A 336 -1.28 39.35 -1.40
C LEU A 336 -0.33 39.35 -2.60
N GLN A 337 0.32 38.21 -2.84
CA GLN A 337 1.06 37.98 -4.08
C GLN A 337 0.10 38.01 -5.29
N GLU A 338 0.47 38.73 -6.34
CA GLU A 338 -0.37 38.93 -7.52
C GLU A 338 -0.73 37.61 -8.23
N ARG A 339 0.19 36.64 -8.24
CA ARG A 339 0.00 35.30 -8.80
C ARG A 339 -1.12 34.48 -8.12
N ASP A 340 -1.26 34.63 -6.80
CA ASP A 340 -2.20 33.83 -6.00
C ASP A 340 -3.47 34.60 -5.64
N ARG A 341 -3.49 35.92 -5.90
CA ARG A 341 -4.56 36.84 -5.49
C ARG A 341 -5.94 36.36 -5.90
N GLN A 342 -6.12 35.95 -7.17
CA GLN A 342 -7.42 35.49 -7.66
C GLN A 342 -7.86 34.20 -6.98
N LYS A 343 -6.96 33.20 -6.91
CA LYS A 343 -7.22 31.91 -6.26
C LYS A 343 -7.59 32.06 -4.79
N ILE A 344 -6.93 32.97 -4.09
CA ILE A 344 -7.21 33.31 -2.69
C ILE A 344 -8.62 33.89 -2.56
N LEU A 345 -8.94 34.91 -3.35
CA LEU A 345 -10.25 35.57 -3.30
C LEU A 345 -11.39 34.61 -3.68
N ASP A 346 -11.18 33.74 -4.67
CA ASP A 346 -12.16 32.71 -5.06
C ASP A 346 -12.40 31.71 -3.92
N THR A 347 -11.34 31.26 -3.25
CA THR A 347 -11.43 30.33 -2.10
C THR A 347 -12.15 30.99 -0.92
N VAL A 348 -11.82 32.26 -0.60
CA VAL A 348 -12.50 33.03 0.45
C VAL A 348 -13.98 33.22 0.10
N THR A 349 -14.30 33.50 -1.16
CA THR A 349 -15.68 33.67 -1.63
C THR A 349 -16.47 32.38 -1.50
N ALA A 350 -15.90 31.24 -1.93
CA ALA A 350 -16.53 29.92 -1.78
C ALA A 350 -16.78 29.58 -0.30
N LEU A 351 -15.79 29.83 0.57
CA LEU A 351 -15.94 29.63 2.01
C LEU A 351 -17.00 30.53 2.64
N SER A 352 -17.05 31.80 2.24
CA SER A 352 -18.11 32.70 2.70
C SER A 352 -19.49 32.26 2.24
N GLN A 353 -19.63 31.72 1.03
CA GLN A 353 -20.91 31.24 0.49
C GLN A 353 -21.43 30.05 1.30
N GLU A 354 -20.58 29.07 1.61
CA GLU A 354 -20.99 27.92 2.42
C GLU A 354 -21.29 28.30 3.88
N LEU A 355 -20.52 29.20 4.49
CA LEU A 355 -20.86 29.74 5.82
C LEU A 355 -22.22 30.46 5.82
N ASN A 356 -22.53 31.19 4.74
CA ASN A 356 -23.83 31.85 4.57
C ASN A 356 -24.97 30.84 4.37
N ARG A 357 -24.75 29.78 3.60
CA ARG A 357 -25.71 28.68 3.41
C ARG A 357 -26.03 28.01 4.73
N LEU A 358 -25.02 27.71 5.54
CA LEU A 358 -25.19 27.19 6.89
C LEU A 358 -25.96 28.16 7.79
N ALA A 359 -25.70 29.46 7.70
CA ALA A 359 -26.43 30.47 8.46
C ALA A 359 -27.92 30.54 8.07
N GLN A 360 -28.23 30.36 6.79
CA GLN A 360 -29.61 30.31 6.28
C GLN A 360 -30.33 29.06 6.75
N SER A 361 -29.64 27.91 6.83
CA SER A 361 -30.23 26.65 7.33
C SER A 361 -30.61 26.66 8.82
N LEU A 362 -30.13 27.66 9.59
CA LEU A 362 -30.42 27.85 11.02
C LEU A 362 -31.51 28.89 11.30
N ARG A 363 -32.03 29.54 10.25
CA ARG A 363 -33.18 30.43 10.32
C ARG A 363 -34.44 29.60 10.16
#